data_AF-K1Z4W5-F1
#
_entry.id   AF-K1Z4W5-F1
#
_cell.length_a   1.000
_cell.length_b   1.000
_cell.length_c   1.000
_cell.angle_alpha   90.00
_cell.angle_beta   90.00
_cell.angle_gamma   90.00
#
_symmetry.space_group_name_H-M   'P 1'
#
loop_
_entity.id
_entity.type
_entity.pdbx_description
1 polymer ?
#
loop_
_entity_poly.entity_id
_entity_poly.type
_entity_poly.pdbx_seq_one_letter_code
_entity_poly.pdbx_strand_id
1 'polypeptide(L)'
;MHHIIDYSSPNLAKEMHVGHLRSTIIGEVLARVIEFAGHTVDRVNHVGDWGTQFGMLLQYIYEYEPQVLEHPDQFHVTDLEVFYKKAKACFDGDVAFADSARQKVVLLQSHDPSALAVWRAFVTESLRHCHAIYQRLGVTVEDVGESFYNDRLAGVVTEFKTRAL
;
A
#
# COMPACT_ATOMS: atom_id res chain seq x y z
N MET A 1 20.45 15.28 -17.07
CA MET A 1 19.22 14.55 -17.46
C MET A 1 18.50 14.13 -16.20
N HIS A 2 17.16 14.03 -16.25
CA HIS A 2 16.33 13.64 -15.11
C HIS A 2 15.87 12.19 -15.27
N HIS A 3 15.94 11.38 -14.21
CA HIS A 3 15.53 9.98 -14.19
C HIS A 3 14.56 9.70 -13.06
N ILE A 4 13.67 8.74 -13.27
CA ILE A 4 12.79 8.18 -12.23
C ILE A 4 13.21 6.73 -12.05
N ILE A 5 13.42 6.30 -10.81
CA ILE A 5 13.69 4.91 -10.47
C ILE A 5 12.61 4.46 -9.50
N ASP A 6 11.76 3.55 -9.97
CA ASP A 6 10.80 2.83 -9.13
C ASP A 6 11.46 1.59 -8.56
N TYR A 7 11.48 1.48 -7.24
CA TYR A 7 12.05 0.34 -6.55
C TYR A 7 11.45 0.16 -5.14
N SER A 8 11.80 -0.97 -4.51
CA SER A 8 11.23 -1.45 -3.24
C SER A 8 9.78 -1.95 -3.40
N SER A 9 8.84 -1.05 -3.64
CA SER A 9 7.45 -1.29 -4.07
C SER A 9 6.72 -2.41 -3.30
N PRO A 10 6.73 -2.42 -1.94
CA PRO A 10 6.04 -3.45 -1.17
C PRO A 10 4.52 -3.33 -1.25
N ASN A 11 3.82 -4.46 -1.15
CA ASN A 11 2.37 -4.48 -0.94
C ASN A 11 2.06 -4.25 0.54
N LEU A 12 1.40 -3.13 0.86
CA LEU A 12 1.19 -2.69 2.24
C LEU A 12 0.20 -3.55 3.03
N ALA A 13 -0.58 -4.40 2.36
CA ALA A 13 -1.47 -5.33 3.05
C ALA A 13 -0.74 -6.47 3.76
N LYS A 14 0.58 -6.58 3.58
CA LYS A 14 1.44 -7.63 4.15
C LYS A 14 2.78 -7.04 4.57
N GLU A 15 3.50 -7.77 5.40
CA GLU A 15 4.85 -7.39 5.77
C GLU A 15 5.82 -7.48 4.57
N MET A 16 6.81 -6.58 4.55
CA MET A 16 7.85 -6.57 3.53
C MET A 16 8.77 -7.79 3.67
N HIS A 17 8.79 -8.66 2.65
CA HIS A 17 9.69 -9.82 2.60
C HIS A 17 10.99 -9.60 1.81
N VAL A 18 11.91 -10.59 1.85
CA VAL A 18 13.23 -10.59 1.18
C VAL A 18 13.20 -10.22 -0.31
N GLY A 19 12.12 -10.55 -1.02
CA GLY A 19 11.93 -10.16 -2.42
C GLY A 19 11.98 -8.64 -2.63
N HIS A 20 11.36 -7.85 -1.74
CA HIS A 20 11.37 -6.40 -1.80
C HIS A 20 12.76 -5.87 -1.44
N LEU A 21 13.42 -6.45 -0.43
CA LEU A 21 14.76 -6.04 0.00
C LEU A 21 15.79 -6.07 -1.15
N ARG A 22 15.69 -7.06 -2.05
CA ARG A 22 16.54 -7.11 -3.24
C ARG A 22 16.29 -5.90 -4.16
N SER A 23 15.02 -5.58 -4.43
CA SER A 23 14.64 -4.39 -5.20
C SER A 23 15.12 -3.11 -4.52
N THR A 24 14.91 -3.00 -3.21
CA THR A 24 15.37 -1.89 -2.36
C THR A 24 16.86 -1.59 -2.53
N ILE A 25 17.71 -2.60 -2.39
CA ILE A 25 19.17 -2.44 -2.46
C ILE A 25 19.61 -2.08 -3.89
N ILE A 26 19.11 -2.80 -4.90
CA ILE A 26 19.53 -2.58 -6.29
C ILE A 26 19.10 -1.19 -6.76
N GLY A 27 17.85 -0.81 -6.52
CA GLY A 27 17.31 0.49 -6.91
C GLY A 27 18.07 1.65 -6.26
N GLU A 28 18.36 1.55 -4.96
CA GLU A 28 19.11 2.59 -4.25
C GLU A 28 20.56 2.71 -4.74
N VAL A 29 21.23 1.59 -5.05
CA VAL A 29 22.57 1.62 -5.67
C VAL A 29 22.52 2.32 -7.03
N LEU A 30 21.54 1.99 -7.87
CA LEU A 30 21.38 2.63 -9.18
C LEU A 30 21.12 4.13 -9.04
N ALA A 31 20.24 4.54 -8.14
CA ALA A 31 19.96 5.95 -7.87
C ALA A 31 21.23 6.72 -7.51
N ARG A 32 22.01 6.19 -6.56
CA ARG A 32 23.28 6.81 -6.13
C ARG A 32 24.32 6.89 -7.24
N VAL A 33 24.45 5.85 -8.07
CA VAL A 33 25.39 5.85 -9.19
C VAL A 33 25.01 6.89 -10.23
N ILE A 34 23.71 6.99 -10.55
CA ILE A 34 23.20 7.96 -11.51
C ILE A 34 23.37 9.40 -10.99
N GLU A 35 23.09 9.63 -9.71
CA GLU A 35 23.35 10.93 -9.07
C GLU A 35 24.83 11.29 -9.03
N PHE A 36 25.70 10.31 -8.71
CA PHE A 36 27.15 10.51 -8.74
C PHE A 36 27.65 10.93 -10.13
N ALA A 37 26.99 10.47 -11.19
CA ALA A 37 27.26 10.88 -12.57
C ALA A 37 26.72 12.29 -12.92
N GLY A 38 26.14 13.02 -11.97
CA GLY A 38 25.67 14.41 -12.15
C GLY A 38 24.22 14.53 -12.61
N HIS A 39 23.41 13.47 -12.47
CA HIS A 39 21.99 13.48 -12.81
C HIS A 39 21.09 13.72 -11.61
N THR A 40 19.86 14.14 -11.86
CA THR A 40 18.78 14.17 -10.86
C THR A 40 18.02 12.85 -10.91
N VAL A 41 17.65 12.30 -9.75
CA VAL A 41 16.91 11.05 -9.64
C VAL A 41 15.74 11.21 -8.66
N ASP A 42 14.52 11.00 -9.16
CA ASP A 42 13.34 10.77 -8.31
C ASP A 42 13.30 9.29 -7.92
N ARG A 43 13.29 9.03 -6.60
CA ARG A 43 13.25 7.69 -6.02
C ARG A 43 11.83 7.35 -5.64
N VAL A 44 11.14 6.63 -6.51
CA VAL A 44 9.72 6.33 -6.33
C VAL A 44 9.58 4.96 -5.67
N ASN A 45 8.76 4.90 -4.62
CA ASN A 45 8.32 3.66 -4.01
C ASN A 45 6.86 3.42 -4.41
N HIS A 46 6.65 2.61 -5.45
CA HIS A 46 5.31 2.31 -5.96
C HIS A 46 4.59 1.25 -5.11
N VAL A 47 4.16 1.66 -3.92
CA VAL A 47 3.57 0.76 -2.94
C VAL A 47 2.21 0.22 -3.39
N GLY A 48 1.98 -1.06 -3.10
CA GLY A 48 0.66 -1.69 -3.28
C GLY A 48 -0.27 -1.31 -2.13
N ASP A 49 -0.83 -0.10 -2.19
CA ASP A 49 -1.72 0.48 -1.20
C ASP A 49 -3.20 0.43 -1.60
N TRP A 50 -3.52 -0.15 -2.75
CA TRP A 50 -4.87 -0.27 -3.26
C TRP A 50 -5.16 -1.70 -3.72
N GLY A 51 -6.35 -2.23 -3.46
CA GLY A 51 -6.72 -3.59 -3.89
C GLY A 51 -7.73 -4.30 -3.00
N THR A 52 -8.20 -5.46 -3.46
CA THR A 52 -9.27 -6.22 -2.79
C THR A 52 -8.87 -6.78 -1.43
N GLN A 53 -7.56 -7.01 -1.22
CA GLN A 53 -6.99 -7.44 0.04
C GLN A 53 -7.28 -6.48 1.20
N PHE A 54 -7.46 -5.18 0.91
CA PHE A 54 -7.84 -4.20 1.93
C PHE A 54 -9.25 -4.40 2.47
N GLY A 55 -10.17 -5.00 1.71
CA GLY A 55 -11.53 -5.26 2.21
C GLY A 55 -11.56 -6.16 3.44
N MET A 56 -10.72 -7.21 3.42
CA MET A 56 -10.54 -8.12 4.55
C MET A 56 -9.91 -7.42 5.76
N LEU A 57 -8.90 -6.60 5.52
CA LEU A 57 -8.20 -5.87 6.58
C LEU A 57 -9.12 -4.83 7.23
N LEU A 58 -9.85 -4.06 6.43
CA LEU A 58 -10.86 -3.12 6.90
C LEU A 58 -11.93 -3.85 7.70
N GLN A 59 -12.50 -4.94 7.19
CA GLN A 59 -13.52 -5.68 7.94
C GLN A 59 -12.99 -6.16 9.29
N TYR A 60 -11.74 -6.65 9.33
CA TYR A 60 -11.11 -7.04 10.59
C TYR A 60 -10.97 -5.86 11.57
N ILE A 61 -10.58 -4.67 11.10
CA ILE A 61 -10.52 -3.45 11.94
C ILE A 61 -11.91 -3.10 12.47
N TYR A 62 -12.93 -3.10 11.62
CA TYR A 62 -14.29 -2.75 12.02
C TYR A 62 -14.85 -3.68 13.11
N GLU A 63 -14.48 -4.95 13.08
CA GLU A 63 -15.02 -5.96 13.99
C GLU A 63 -14.20 -6.11 15.27
N TYR A 64 -12.87 -6.06 15.18
CA TYR A 64 -11.96 -6.37 16.29
C TYR A 64 -11.22 -5.16 16.86
N GLU A 65 -11.20 -4.03 16.14
CA GLU A 65 -10.53 -2.79 16.55
C GLU A 65 -11.47 -1.56 16.36
N PRO A 66 -12.71 -1.59 16.88
CA PRO A 66 -13.72 -0.57 16.59
C PRO A 66 -13.31 0.84 17.03
N GLN A 67 -12.39 0.98 17.98
CA GLN A 67 -11.83 2.26 18.40
C GLN A 67 -11.14 3.03 17.25
N VAL A 68 -10.64 2.32 16.23
CA VAL A 68 -10.02 2.92 15.04
C VAL A 68 -11.03 3.70 14.20
N LEU A 69 -12.32 3.38 14.31
CA LEU A 69 -13.39 4.09 13.61
C LEU A 69 -13.57 5.51 14.16
N GLU A 70 -13.32 5.70 15.45
CA GLU A 70 -13.41 7.00 16.13
C GLU A 70 -12.07 7.74 16.15
N HIS A 71 -10.96 6.99 16.29
CA HIS A 71 -9.60 7.51 16.44
C HIS A 71 -8.61 6.83 15.48
N PRO A 72 -8.75 7.04 14.16
CA PRO A 72 -7.91 6.37 13.15
C PRO A 72 -6.42 6.73 13.26
N ASP A 73 -6.11 7.92 13.78
CA ASP A 73 -4.74 8.41 14.01
C ASP A 73 -4.00 7.66 15.13
N GLN A 74 -4.73 6.95 16.00
CA GLN A 74 -4.16 6.15 17.09
C GLN A 74 -3.96 4.68 16.70
N PHE A 75 -4.29 4.30 15.47
CA PHE A 75 -4.14 2.93 15.01
C PHE A 75 -2.67 2.51 15.02
N HIS A 76 -2.38 1.43 15.72
CA HIS A 76 -1.04 0.88 15.82
C HIS A 76 -1.10 -0.64 15.76
N VAL A 77 -0.21 -1.23 14.97
CA VAL A 77 -0.09 -2.69 14.83
C VAL A 77 1.35 -3.06 15.08
N THR A 78 1.60 -3.83 16.14
CA THR A 78 2.97 -4.25 16.47
C THR A 78 3.54 -5.22 15.43
N ASP A 79 2.70 -6.09 14.87
CA ASP A 79 3.10 -7.13 13.91
C ASP A 79 2.04 -7.22 12.79
N LEU A 80 2.39 -6.69 11.61
CA LEU A 80 1.52 -6.67 10.44
C LEU A 80 1.26 -8.06 9.87
N GLU A 81 2.22 -8.99 10.01
CA GLU A 81 2.05 -10.35 9.51
C GLU A 81 1.03 -11.12 10.36
N VAL A 82 1.11 -10.99 11.68
CA VAL A 82 0.11 -11.57 12.60
C VAL A 82 -1.26 -10.96 12.35
N PHE A 83 -1.35 -9.64 12.18
CA PHE A 83 -2.61 -8.97 11.85
C PHE A 83 -3.22 -9.52 10.55
N TYR A 84 -2.42 -9.58 9.48
CA TYR A 84 -2.86 -10.14 8.20
C TYR A 84 -3.33 -11.59 8.34
N LYS A 85 -2.57 -12.45 9.04
CA LYS A 85 -2.92 -13.87 9.25
C LYS A 85 -4.25 -14.02 9.99
N LYS A 86 -4.53 -13.19 11.00
CA LYS A 86 -5.83 -13.19 11.70
C LYS A 86 -6.97 -12.79 10.79
N ALA A 87 -6.84 -11.67 10.08
CA ALA A 87 -7.84 -11.22 9.13
C ALA A 87 -8.09 -12.26 8.02
N LYS A 88 -7.02 -12.92 7.55
CA LYS A 88 -7.08 -14.01 6.56
C LYS A 88 -7.78 -15.25 7.10
N ALA A 89 -7.52 -15.64 8.34
CA ALA A 89 -8.22 -16.76 8.97
C ALA A 89 -9.73 -16.50 9.09
N CYS A 90 -10.14 -15.29 9.45
CA CYS A 90 -11.55 -14.89 9.45
C CYS A 90 -12.15 -14.98 8.04
N PHE A 91 -11.47 -14.44 7.03
CA PHE A 91 -11.94 -14.46 5.65
C PHE A 91 -12.10 -15.87 5.06
N ASP A 92 -11.20 -16.79 5.41
CA ASP A 92 -11.27 -18.17 4.90
C ASP A 92 -12.24 -19.05 5.71
N GLY A 93 -12.45 -18.74 6.98
CA GLY A 93 -13.25 -19.53 7.91
C GLY A 93 -14.70 -19.08 8.06
N ASP A 94 -15.03 -17.84 7.72
CA ASP A 94 -16.36 -17.25 7.91
C ASP A 94 -16.89 -16.59 6.62
N VAL A 95 -17.96 -17.17 6.08
CA VAL A 95 -18.64 -16.67 4.87
C VAL A 95 -19.23 -15.28 5.08
N ALA A 96 -19.80 -15.00 6.27
CA ALA A 96 -20.38 -13.71 6.57
C ALA A 96 -19.29 -12.62 6.64
N PHE A 97 -18.16 -12.94 7.29
CA PHE A 97 -16.98 -12.06 7.28
C PHE A 97 -16.49 -11.80 5.86
N ALA A 98 -16.38 -12.84 5.02
CA ALA A 98 -15.94 -12.70 3.64
C ALA A 98 -16.87 -11.82 2.80
N ASP A 99 -18.19 -11.94 3.00
CA ASP A 99 -19.18 -11.08 2.35
C ASP A 99 -19.07 -9.62 2.81
N SER A 100 -18.94 -9.37 4.11
CA SER A 100 -18.71 -8.03 4.63
C SER A 100 -17.39 -7.43 4.13
N ALA A 101 -16.32 -8.22 4.06
CA ALA A 101 -15.04 -7.79 3.49
C ALA A 101 -15.16 -7.38 2.02
N ARG A 102 -15.94 -8.11 1.20
CA ARG A 102 -16.23 -7.70 -0.19
C ARG A 102 -16.99 -6.39 -0.25
N GLN A 103 -17.95 -6.17 0.66
CA GLN A 103 -18.64 -4.88 0.77
C GLN A 103 -17.70 -3.74 1.18
N LYS A 104 -16.71 -3.98 2.05
CA LYS A 104 -15.67 -2.98 2.38
C LYS A 104 -14.83 -2.58 1.17
N VAL A 105 -14.55 -3.50 0.24
CA VAL A 105 -13.89 -3.16 -1.02
C VAL A 105 -14.73 -2.17 -1.83
N VAL A 106 -16.04 -2.41 -1.94
CA VAL A 106 -16.95 -1.53 -2.66
C VAL A 106 -16.96 -0.13 -2.04
N LEU A 107 -17.08 -0.05 -0.71
CA LEU A 107 -17.03 1.23 0.01
C LEU A 107 -15.71 1.99 -0.22
N LEU A 108 -14.59 1.28 -0.18
CA LEU A 108 -13.28 1.87 -0.43
C LEU A 108 -13.16 2.42 -1.86
N GLN A 109 -13.59 1.64 -2.85
CA GLN A 109 -13.58 2.05 -4.26
C GLN A 109 -14.56 3.18 -4.57
N SER A 110 -15.70 3.23 -3.87
CA SER A 110 -16.65 4.33 -3.97
C SER A 110 -16.22 5.59 -3.20
N HIS A 111 -15.00 5.61 -2.65
CA HIS A 111 -14.46 6.73 -1.87
C HIS A 111 -15.32 7.08 -0.65
N ASP A 112 -15.91 6.07 0.00
CA ASP A 112 -16.63 6.27 1.24
C ASP A 112 -15.70 6.90 2.30
N PRO A 113 -16.06 8.05 2.92
CA PRO A 113 -15.17 8.75 3.84
C PRO A 113 -14.75 7.91 5.05
N SER A 114 -15.64 7.04 5.56
CA SER A 114 -15.35 6.21 6.74
C SER A 114 -14.38 5.09 6.40
N ALA A 115 -14.60 4.39 5.28
CA ALA A 115 -13.71 3.35 4.80
C ALA A 115 -12.32 3.92 4.44
N LEU A 116 -12.29 5.08 3.79
CA LEU A 116 -11.04 5.77 3.45
C LEU A 116 -10.25 6.22 4.70
N ALA A 117 -10.92 6.63 5.78
CA ALA A 117 -10.24 7.01 7.02
C ALA A 117 -9.51 5.81 7.64
N VAL A 118 -10.18 4.66 7.72
CA VAL A 118 -9.60 3.42 8.24
C VAL A 118 -8.50 2.88 7.33
N TRP A 119 -8.71 2.95 6.00
CA TRP A 119 -7.69 2.57 5.03
C TRP A 119 -6.42 3.43 5.16
N ARG A 120 -6.56 4.76 5.26
CA ARG A 120 -5.42 5.66 5.47
C ARG A 120 -4.67 5.37 6.75
N ALA A 121 -5.38 5.06 7.84
CA ALA A 121 -4.76 4.66 9.10
C ALA A 121 -3.90 3.40 8.92
N PHE A 122 -4.45 2.38 8.27
CA PHE A 122 -3.74 1.14 8.01
C PHE A 122 -2.53 1.32 7.07
N VAL A 123 -2.68 2.10 6.00
CA VAL A 123 -1.60 2.44 5.07
C VAL A 123 -0.48 3.21 5.77
N THR A 124 -0.84 4.18 6.62
CA THR A 124 0.11 4.98 7.41
C THR A 124 0.92 4.10 8.35
N GLU A 125 0.24 3.21 9.08
CA GLU A 125 0.92 2.26 9.95
C GLU A 125 1.83 1.33 9.14
N SER A 126 1.35 0.77 8.02
CA SER A 126 2.15 -0.13 7.16
C SER A 126 3.40 0.55 6.59
N LEU A 127 3.28 1.81 6.17
CA LEU A 127 4.42 2.62 5.73
C LEU A 127 5.41 2.87 6.87
N ARG A 128 4.94 3.12 8.10
CA ARG A 128 5.82 3.30 9.27
C ARG A 128 6.75 2.09 9.48
N HIS A 129 6.22 0.87 9.31
CA HIS A 129 7.03 -0.36 9.38
C HIS A 129 8.04 -0.45 8.24
N CYS A 130 7.65 -0.10 7.01
CA CYS A 130 8.56 -0.08 5.85
C CYS A 130 9.69 0.95 6.03
N HIS A 131 9.34 2.17 6.46
CA HIS A 131 10.30 3.26 6.69
C HIS A 131 11.29 2.95 7.82
N ALA A 132 10.88 2.21 8.85
CA ALA A 132 11.83 1.73 9.86
C ALA A 132 12.92 0.83 9.26
N ILE A 133 12.59 0.03 8.24
CA ILE A 133 13.58 -0.78 7.51
C ILE A 133 14.43 0.11 6.60
N TYR A 134 13.83 1.03 5.85
CA TYR A 134 14.56 1.97 4.99
C TYR A 134 15.57 2.81 5.77
N GLN A 135 15.19 3.30 6.95
CA GLN A 135 16.07 4.04 7.84
C GLN A 135 17.29 3.21 8.26
N ARG A 136 17.10 1.93 8.59
CA ARG A 136 18.20 1.02 8.95
C ARG A 136 19.13 0.74 7.78
N LEU A 137 18.62 0.74 6.56
CA LEU A 137 19.38 0.51 5.33
C LEU A 137 19.99 1.80 4.75
N GLY A 138 19.66 2.97 5.28
CA GLY A 138 20.09 4.26 4.72
C GLY A 138 19.45 4.58 3.35
N VAL A 139 18.24 4.07 3.12
CA VAL A 139 17.47 4.24 1.88
C VAL A 139 16.50 5.42 2.05
N THR A 140 16.36 6.22 1.01
CA THR A 140 15.39 7.32 0.94
C THR A 140 14.47 7.12 -0.25
N VAL A 141 13.15 7.19 -0.06
CA VAL A 141 12.18 7.04 -1.13
C VAL A 141 11.00 8.00 -0.93
N GLU A 142 10.34 8.35 -2.02
CA GLU A 142 9.03 9.00 -2.03
C GLU A 142 7.95 7.95 -2.31
N ASP A 143 6.98 7.81 -1.42
CA ASP A 143 5.89 6.85 -1.57
C ASP A 143 4.86 7.37 -2.58
N VAL A 144 4.72 6.68 -3.71
CA VAL A 144 3.72 6.96 -4.74
C VAL A 144 2.94 5.69 -5.04
N GLY A 145 1.95 5.40 -4.19
CA GLY A 145 1.19 4.16 -4.25
C GLY A 145 0.31 4.02 -5.50
N GLU A 146 -0.21 2.81 -5.71
CA GLU A 146 -1.22 2.53 -6.74
C GLU A 146 -2.44 3.48 -6.63
N SER A 147 -2.83 3.83 -5.40
CA SER A 147 -3.97 4.71 -5.13
C SER A 147 -3.82 6.12 -5.72
N PHE A 148 -2.59 6.60 -5.93
CA PHE A 148 -2.30 7.92 -6.52
C PHE A 148 -2.83 8.05 -7.96
N TYR A 149 -2.99 6.93 -8.67
CA TYR A 149 -3.37 6.91 -10.08
C TYR A 149 -4.86 6.65 -10.30
N ASN A 150 -5.66 6.45 -9.24
CA ASN A 150 -7.07 6.03 -9.32
C ASN A 150 -7.94 6.94 -10.20
N ASP A 151 -7.76 8.25 -10.11
CA ASP A 151 -8.49 9.25 -10.88
C ASP A 151 -8.12 9.27 -12.38
N ARG A 152 -6.98 8.68 -12.75
CA ARG A 152 -6.45 8.66 -14.12
C ARG A 152 -6.85 7.39 -14.90
N LEU A 153 -7.17 6.30 -14.20
CA LEU A 153 -7.45 5.00 -14.81
C LEU A 153 -8.59 5.05 -15.85
N ALA A 154 -9.67 5.77 -15.54
CA ALA A 154 -10.82 5.90 -16.46
C ALA A 154 -10.44 6.58 -17.78
N GLY A 155 -9.56 7.59 -17.73
CA GLY A 155 -9.05 8.27 -18.91
C GLY A 155 -8.20 7.34 -19.78
N VAL A 156 -7.30 6.58 -19.15
CA VAL A 156 -6.43 5.60 -19.83
C VAL A 156 -7.26 4.53 -20.54
N VAL A 157 -8.27 3.95 -19.88
CA VAL A 157 -9.16 2.96 -20.51
C VAL A 157 -9.92 3.54 -21.71
N THR A 158 -10.38 4.79 -21.58
CA THR A 158 -11.09 5.48 -22.67
C THR A 158 -10.17 5.69 -23.87
N GLU A 159 -8.91 6.06 -23.63
CA GLU A 159 -7.89 6.22 -24.65
C GLU A 159 -7.62 4.92 -25.41
N PHE A 160 -7.41 3.80 -24.70
CA PHE A 160 -7.20 2.49 -25.33
C PHE A 160 -8.39 2.07 -26.21
N LYS A 161 -9.62 2.21 -25.72
CA LYS A 161 -10.84 1.93 -26.50
C LYS A 161 -10.93 2.79 -27.76
N THR A 162 -10.57 4.07 -27.65
CA THR A 162 -10.61 5.01 -28.79
C THR A 162 -9.56 4.65 -29.84
N ARG A 163 -8.40 4.16 -29.42
CA ARG A 163 -7.31 3.73 -30.32
C ARG A 163 -7.45 2.31 -30.85
N ALA A 164 -8.50 1.58 -30.46
CA ALA A 164 -8.72 0.17 -30.79
C ALA A 164 -7.52 -0.75 -30.43
N LEU A 165 -6.89 -0.44 -29.29
CA LEU A 165 -5.80 -1.22 -28.69
C LEU A 165 -6.32 -2.06 -27.52
#